data_AF-A0A090RZL2-F1
#
_entry.id   AF-A0A090RZL2-F1
#
_cell.length_a   1.000
_cell.length_b   1.000
_cell.length_c   1.000
_cell.angle_alpha   90.00
_cell.angle_beta   90.00
_cell.angle_gamma   90.00
#
_symmetry.space_group_name_H-M   'P 1'
#
loop_
_entity.id
_entity.type
_entity.pdbx_description
1 polymer ?
#
loop_
_entity_poly.entity_id
_entity_poly.type
_entity_poly.pdbx_seq_one_letter_code
_entity_poly.pdbx_strand_id
1 'polypeptide(L)'
;MISNINLQGLDKLDRKILSSLLSNGRESIANLSRNIGLSRTAVAERISRLEKTGIIKGYTAQIRVENEGRTAASYLLISCEKGKKMTSPMR
;
A
#
# COMPACT_ATOMS: atom_id res chain seq x y z
N MET A 1 -10.24 6.94 -7.60
CA MET A 1 -8.87 7.20 -8.06
C MET A 1 -7.94 6.17 -7.44
N ILE A 2 -7.55 5.13 -8.17
CA ILE A 2 -6.41 4.29 -7.75
C ILE A 2 -5.21 4.95 -8.40
N SER A 3 -4.48 5.76 -7.62
CA SER A 3 -3.25 6.41 -8.07
C SER A 3 -2.25 5.35 -8.49
N ASN A 4 -1.98 5.33 -9.80
CA ASN A 4 -0.87 4.67 -10.50
C ASN A 4 0.11 3.91 -9.58
N ILE A 5 -0.14 2.61 -9.38
CA ILE A 5 0.92 1.72 -8.90
C ILE A 5 1.91 1.66 -10.06
N ASN A 6 3.08 2.29 -9.91
CA ASN A 6 4.13 2.20 -10.91
C ASN A 6 4.66 0.77 -10.92
N LEU A 7 4.06 -0.08 -11.76
CA LEU A 7 4.36 -1.50 -11.92
C LEU A 7 5.54 -1.76 -12.88
N GLN A 8 6.17 -0.70 -13.39
CA GLN A 8 7.30 -0.81 -14.31
C GLN A 8 8.51 -1.38 -13.55
N GLY A 9 8.96 -2.58 -13.93
CA GLY A 9 10.08 -3.27 -13.30
C GLY A 9 9.74 -4.33 -12.25
N LEU A 10 8.44 -4.57 -11.96
CA LEU A 10 8.00 -5.69 -11.13
C LEU A 10 7.82 -6.95 -11.99
N ASP A 11 8.64 -7.97 -11.71
CA ASP A 11 8.52 -9.25 -12.41
C ASP A 11 7.32 -10.08 -11.91
N LYS A 12 7.05 -11.21 -12.58
CA LYS A 12 5.90 -12.07 -12.24
C LYS A 12 5.98 -12.64 -10.82
N LEU A 13 7.19 -12.85 -10.29
CA LEU A 13 7.38 -13.44 -8.96
C LEU A 13 7.16 -12.38 -7.88
N ASP A 14 7.63 -11.16 -8.09
CA ASP A 14 7.35 -10.05 -7.18
C ASP A 14 5.85 -9.79 -7.05
N ARG A 15 5.11 -9.85 -8.16
CA ARG A 15 3.64 -9.71 -8.14
C ARG A 15 2.97 -10.83 -7.33
N LYS A 16 3.47 -12.06 -7.39
CA LYS A 16 2.98 -13.17 -6.57
C LYS A 16 3.27 -12.95 -5.08
N ILE A 17 4.48 -12.47 -4.74
CA ILE A 17 4.85 -12.11 -3.36
C ILE A 17 3.88 -11.06 -2.83
N LEU A 18 3.70 -9.97 -3.57
CA LEU A 18 2.79 -8.87 -3.19
C LEU A 18 1.34 -9.35 -3.04
N SER A 19 0.85 -10.17 -3.98
CA SER A 19 -0.50 -10.73 -3.89
C SER A 19 -0.68 -11.59 -2.63
N SER A 20 0.32 -12.39 -2.26
CA SER A 20 0.25 -13.21 -1.06
C SER A 20 0.29 -12.35 0.22
N LEU A 21 1.14 -11.33 0.27
CA LEU A 21 1.24 -10.43 1.42
C LEU A 21 0.01 -9.51 1.57
N LEU A 22 -0.63 -9.14 0.46
CA LEU A 22 -1.90 -8.41 0.48
C LEU A 22 -3.03 -9.26 1.06
N SER A 23 -3.04 -10.56 0.78
CA SER A 23 -4.01 -11.49 1.36
C SER A 23 -3.71 -11.78 2.84
N ASN A 24 -2.44 -11.95 3.18
CA ASN A 24 -1.98 -12.21 4.54
C ASN A 24 -0.63 -11.54 4.77
N GLY A 25 -0.63 -10.36 5.40
CA GLY A 25 0.60 -9.60 5.67
C GLY A 25 1.56 -10.29 6.64
N ARG A 26 1.12 -11.36 7.32
CA ARG A 26 1.93 -12.16 8.27
C ARG A 26 2.41 -13.48 7.65
N GLU A 27 2.22 -13.70 6.35
CA GLU A 27 2.66 -14.92 5.67
C GLU A 27 4.17 -15.14 5.86
N SER A 28 4.57 -16.34 6.25
CA SER A 28 5.98 -16.63 6.51
C SER A 28 6.77 -16.73 5.20
N ILE A 29 8.05 -16.33 5.24
CA ILE A 29 8.97 -16.49 4.10
C ILE A 29 9.04 -17.96 3.64
N ALA A 30 8.96 -18.91 4.57
CA ALA A 30 8.97 -20.33 4.27
C ALA A 30 7.71 -20.83 3.53
N ASN A 31 6.56 -20.19 3.74
CA ASN A 31 5.34 -20.50 2.98
C ASN A 31 5.37 -19.82 1.62
N LEU A 32 5.77 -18.55 1.57
CA LEU A 32 5.97 -17.82 0.31
C LEU A 32 6.94 -18.56 -0.61
N SER A 33 8.06 -19.06 -0.07
CA SER A 33 9.06 -19.82 -0.84
C SER A 33 8.46 -21.07 -1.48
N ARG A 34 7.65 -21.83 -0.72
CA ARG A 34 6.97 -23.03 -1.21
C ARG A 34 5.92 -22.72 -2.28
N ASN A 35 5.10 -21.68 -2.06
CA ASN A 35 4.01 -21.33 -2.97
C ASN A 35 4.52 -20.73 -4.29
N ILE A 36 5.66 -20.04 -4.26
CA ILE A 36 6.20 -19.30 -5.41
C ILE A 36 7.25 -20.13 -6.17
N GLY A 37 7.83 -21.16 -5.54
CA GLY A 37 8.85 -22.02 -6.13
C GLY A 37 10.25 -21.41 -6.12
N LEU A 38 10.56 -20.61 -5.10
CA LEU A 38 11.88 -19.98 -4.91
C LEU A 38 12.53 -20.44 -3.61
N SER A 39 13.84 -20.26 -3.48
CA SER A 39 14.52 -20.44 -2.19
C SER A 39 14.05 -19.38 -1.18
N ARG A 40 14.14 -19.69 0.12
CA ARG A 40 13.79 -18.73 1.19
C ARG A 40 14.61 -17.44 1.09
N THR A 41 15.90 -17.56 0.80
CA THR A 41 16.81 -16.41 0.62
C THR A 41 16.38 -15.53 -0.56
N ALA A 42 16.06 -16.12 -1.72
CA ALA A 42 15.62 -15.36 -2.88
C ALA A 42 14.29 -14.60 -2.62
N VAL A 43 13.36 -15.20 -1.87
CA VAL A 43 12.13 -14.51 -1.45
C VAL A 43 12.44 -13.37 -0.49
N ALA A 44 13.30 -13.60 0.51
CA ALA A 44 13.69 -12.58 1.49
C ALA A 44 14.36 -11.36 0.83
N GLU A 45 15.29 -11.59 -0.11
CA GLU A 45 15.96 -10.52 -0.86
C GLU A 45 14.97 -9.71 -1.70
N ARG A 46 14.02 -10.38 -2.36
CA ARG A 46 12.96 -9.71 -3.12
C ARG A 46 12.10 -8.84 -2.22
N ILE A 47 11.63 -9.36 -1.08
CA ILE A 47 10.85 -8.57 -0.11
C ILE A 47 11.67 -7.36 0.36
N SER A 48 12.93 -7.57 0.77
CA SER A 48 13.79 -6.47 1.23
C SER A 48 13.99 -5.40 0.15
N ARG A 49 14.16 -5.80 -1.12
CA ARG A 49 14.22 -4.85 -2.25
C ARG A 49 12.90 -4.10 -2.43
N LEU A 50 11.76 -4.77 -2.35
CA LEU A 50 10.44 -4.15 -2.48
C LEU A 50 10.17 -3.15 -1.34
N GLU A 51 10.66 -3.42 -0.14
CA GLU A 51 10.62 -2.48 1.00
C GLU A 51 11.55 -1.28 0.78
N LYS A 52 12.82 -1.52 0.42
CA LYS A 52 13.81 -0.46 0.17
C LYS A 52 13.41 0.48 -0.97
N THR A 53 12.74 -0.05 -1.99
CA THR A 53 12.22 0.74 -3.13
C THR A 53 10.90 1.45 -2.81
N GLY A 54 10.33 1.24 -1.63
CA GLY A 54 9.06 1.86 -1.21
C GLY A 54 7.82 1.27 -1.88
N ILE A 55 7.96 0.16 -2.63
CA ILE A 55 6.82 -0.59 -3.19
C ILE A 55 6.02 -1.21 -2.04
N ILE A 56 6.70 -1.83 -1.07
CA ILE A 56 6.12 -2.18 0.23
C ILE A 56 6.40 -1.02 1.18
N LYS A 57 5.35 -0.27 1.54
CA LYS A 57 5.48 0.88 2.45
C LYS A 57 5.56 0.47 3.93
N GLY A 58 5.10 -0.72 4.25
CA GLY A 58 5.04 -1.24 5.61
C GLY A 58 3.91 -2.24 5.78
N TYR A 59 3.80 -2.76 7.00
CA TYR A 59 2.79 -3.75 7.38
C TYR A 59 1.87 -3.11 8.42
N THR A 60 0.56 -3.32 8.27
CA THR A 60 -0.43 -2.76 9.17
C THR A 60 -1.41 -3.83 9.63
N ALA A 61 -1.93 -3.67 10.85
CA ALA A 61 -3.00 -4.51 11.36
C ALA A 61 -4.34 -3.86 11.01
N GLN A 62 -5.24 -4.63 10.40
CA GLN A 62 -6.64 -4.21 10.27
C GLN A 62 -7.34 -4.48 11.60
N ILE A 63 -7.58 -3.41 12.35
CA ILE A 63 -8.27 -3.50 13.65
C ILE A 63 -9.77 -3.43 13.39
N ARG A 64 -10.48 -4.47 13.81
CA ARG A 64 -11.93 -4.41 13.91
C ARG A 64 -12.27 -3.49 15.07
N VAL A 65 -12.85 -2.34 14.76
CA VAL A 65 -13.43 -1.45 15.74
C VAL A 65 -14.90 -1.82 15.85
N GLU A 66 -15.29 -2.47 16.94
CA GLU A 66 -16.71 -2.67 17.26
C GLU A 66 -17.26 -1.35 17.80
N ASN A 67 -17.84 -0.54 16.92
CA ASN A 67 -18.49 0.69 17.35
C ASN A 67 -19.93 0.39 17.76
N GLU A 68 -20.25 0.65 19.03
CA GLU A 68 -21.63 0.86 19.50
C GLU A 68 -22.26 2.16 18.95
N GLY A 69 -21.56 2.94 18.12
CA GLY A 69 -22.21 4.02 17.39
C GLY A 69 -21.26 4.91 16.62
N ARG A 70 -21.57 5.10 15.34
CA ARG A 70 -21.14 6.21 14.48
C ARG A 70 -19.67 6.19 14.03
N THR A 71 -19.33 5.24 13.16
CA THR A 71 -18.33 5.50 12.12
C THR A 71 -19.06 6.07 10.90
N ALA A 72 -19.06 7.39 10.73
CA ALA A 72 -19.50 8.01 9.48
C ALA A 72 -18.25 8.23 8.60
N ALA A 73 -18.08 7.40 7.57
CA ALA A 73 -17.15 7.71 6.49
C ALA A 73 -17.87 8.62 5.49
N SER A 74 -17.32 9.79 5.21
CA SER A 74 -17.81 10.68 4.15
C SER A 74 -16.68 11.06 3.21
N TYR A 75 -17.02 11.22 1.93
CA TYR A 75 -16.11 11.73 0.91
C TYR A 75 -16.56 13.14 0.57
N LEU A 76 -15.73 14.14 0.87
CA LEU A 76 -15.99 15.52 0.46
C LEU A 76 -15.30 15.80 -0.87
N LEU A 77 -16.09 15.92 -1.93
CA LEU A 77 -15.57 16.39 -3.21
C LEU A 77 -15.53 17.91 -3.18
N ILE A 78 -14.33 18.48 -3.15
CA ILE A 78 -14.13 19.94 -3.21
C ILE A 78 -13.80 20.29 -4.66
N SER A 79 -14.66 21.09 -5.29
CA SER A 79 -14.34 21.78 -6.53
C SER A 79 -13.96 23.21 -6.18
N CYS A 80 -12.74 23.61 -6.55
CA CYS A 80 -12.28 24.99 -6.40
C CYS A 80 -12.18 25.63 -7.77
N GLU A 81 -12.76 26.81 -7.92
CA GLU A 81 -12.48 27.67 -9.05
C GLU A 81 -11.10 28.33 -8.90
N LYS A 82 -10.57 28.87 -10.00
CA LYS A 82 -9.26 29.52 -10.01
C LYS A 82 -9.26 30.72 -9.05
N GLY A 83 -8.51 30.61 -7.96
CA GLY A 83 -8.38 31.68 -6.97
C GLY A 83 -7.77 32.95 -7.56
N LYS A 84 -8.28 34.12 -7.15
CA LYS A 84 -7.63 35.42 -7.39
C LYS A 84 -6.57 35.65 -6.32
N LYS A 85 -5.45 36.28 -6.69
CA LYS A 85 -4.43 36.69 -5.70
C LYS A 85 -5.08 37.63 -4.70
N MET A 86 -5.00 37.30 -3.41
CA MET A 86 -5.34 38.22 -2.34
C MET A 86 -4.30 39.34 -2.31
N THR A 87 -4.65 40.46 -2.94
CA THR A 87 -3.84 41.68 -2.94
C THR A 87 -4.47 42.70 -1.99
N SER A 88 -4.49 42.37 -0.70
CA SER A 88 -4.57 43.35 0.38
C SER A 88 -4.15 42.66 1.68
N PRO A 89 -3.30 43.27 2.52
CA PRO A 89 -3.02 42.72 3.84
C PRO A 89 -4.32 42.74 4.66
N MET A 90 -4.60 41.62 5.33
CA MET A 90 -5.68 41.49 6.30
C MET A 90 -5.40 42.52 7.42
N ARG A 91 -6.33 43.47 7.60
CA ARG A 91 -6.29 44.39 8.75
C ARG A 91 -6.65 43.65 10.02
#